data_AF-A0AAE8KCU5-F1
#
_entry.id   AF-A0AAE8KCU5-F1
#
_cell.length_a   1.000
_cell.length_b   1.000
_cell.length_c   1.000
_cell.angle_alpha   90.00
_cell.angle_beta   90.00
_cell.angle_gamma   90.00
#
_symmetry.space_group_name_H-M   'P 1'
#
loop_
_entity.id
_entity.type
_entity.pdbx_description
1 polymer ?
#
loop_
_entity_poly.entity_id
_entity_poly.type
_entity_poly.pdbx_seq_one_letter_code
_entity_poly.pdbx_strand_id
1 'polypeptide(L)'
;MFKITSRLNSGLTRQEVGKIIEKLQKGSSGNIRLLKNKKELDELWQKLIKNATKLEEKHIPIKNHKTGQITQEKFIRYKLNDGIDIIYRTGSGSSGETINIYGKNPKLNKTIHIKP
;
A
#
# COMPACT_ATOMS: atom_id res chain seq x y z
N MET A 1 7.10 -22.70 -31.28
CA MET A 1 7.19 -21.26 -30.96
C MET A 1 5.86 -20.83 -30.36
N PHE A 2 5.77 -20.70 -29.04
CA PHE A 2 4.54 -20.23 -28.39
C PHE A 2 4.63 -18.73 -28.12
N LYS A 3 3.59 -18.01 -28.57
CA LYS A 3 3.41 -16.56 -28.53
C LYS A 3 3.70 -15.96 -27.16
N ILE A 4 4.71 -15.10 -27.07
CA ILE A 4 4.94 -14.20 -25.93
C ILE A 4 4.12 -12.93 -26.18
N THR A 5 2.81 -12.98 -25.98
CA THR A 5 1.94 -11.78 -26.03
C THR A 5 0.89 -11.84 -24.94
N SER A 6 1.29 -11.59 -23.69
CA SER A 6 0.34 -11.27 -22.59
C SER A 6 0.95 -10.58 -21.35
N ARG A 7 2.27 -10.35 -21.27
CA ARG A 7 2.87 -9.74 -20.05
C ARG A 7 2.80 -8.23 -19.96
N LEU A 8 2.40 -7.52 -21.02
CA LEU A 8 2.46 -6.05 -21.04
C LEU A 8 1.29 -5.37 -20.30
N ASN A 9 0.15 -6.08 -20.13
CA ASN A 9 -1.04 -5.56 -19.45
C ASN A 9 -1.35 -6.26 -18.12
N SER A 10 -0.55 -7.24 -17.69
CA SER A 10 -0.75 -7.88 -16.38
C SER A 10 -0.24 -6.94 -15.28
N GLY A 11 -1.11 -6.54 -14.36
CA GLY A 11 -0.73 -5.96 -13.06
C GLY A 11 0.24 -6.83 -12.27
N LEU A 12 0.89 -6.21 -11.29
CA LEU A 12 1.95 -6.83 -10.50
C LEU A 12 1.46 -8.07 -9.74
N THR A 13 2.34 -9.05 -9.62
CA THR A 13 2.20 -10.19 -8.69
C THR A 13 2.78 -9.84 -7.32
N ARG A 14 2.44 -10.61 -6.29
CA ARG A 14 3.03 -10.54 -4.95
C ARG A 14 4.54 -10.60 -4.97
N GLN A 15 5.11 -11.47 -5.82
CA GLN A 15 6.55 -11.66 -5.88
C GLN A 15 7.25 -10.39 -6.39
N GLU A 16 6.69 -9.76 -7.41
CA GLU A 16 7.22 -8.49 -7.97
C GLU A 16 7.07 -7.35 -6.97
N VAL A 17 5.90 -7.27 -6.32
CA VAL A 17 5.66 -6.34 -5.21
C VAL A 17 6.67 -6.55 -4.08
N GLY A 18 6.95 -7.81 -3.71
CA GLY A 18 7.96 -8.17 -2.71
C GLY A 18 9.35 -7.64 -3.08
N LYS A 19 9.82 -7.86 -4.31
CA LYS A 19 11.11 -7.36 -4.80
C LYS A 19 11.21 -5.83 -4.77
N ILE A 20 10.10 -5.11 -4.97
CA ILE A 20 10.07 -3.65 -4.85
C ILE A 20 10.24 -3.24 -3.39
N ILE A 21 9.50 -3.87 -2.48
CA ILE A 21 9.45 -3.54 -1.05
C ILE A 21 10.73 -3.91 -0.32
N GLU A 22 11.40 -5.00 -0.73
CA GLU A 22 12.66 -5.45 -0.14
C GLU A 22 13.80 -4.43 -0.28
N LYS A 23 13.71 -3.55 -1.28
CA LYS A 23 14.67 -2.46 -1.49
C LYS A 23 14.45 -1.26 -0.55
N LEU A 24 13.30 -1.20 0.12
CA LEU A 24 12.98 -0.12 1.04
C LEU A 24 13.71 -0.32 2.38
N GLN A 25 13.95 0.78 3.09
CA GLN A 25 14.57 0.74 4.41
C GLN A 25 13.70 -0.08 5.38
N LYS A 26 14.33 -0.95 6.18
CA LYS A 26 13.64 -1.69 7.23
C LYS A 26 13.30 -0.77 8.40
N GLY A 27 12.07 -0.89 8.92
CA GLY A 27 11.66 -0.22 10.16
C GLY A 27 12.00 -1.03 11.41
N SER A 28 11.39 -0.65 12.52
CA SER A 28 11.56 -1.29 13.84
C SER A 28 11.13 -2.77 13.87
N SER A 29 10.31 -3.21 12.92
CA SER A 29 9.89 -4.60 12.73
C SER A 29 10.23 -5.09 11.33
N GLY A 30 10.49 -6.39 11.19
CA GLY A 30 10.70 -7.05 9.89
C GLY A 30 9.55 -6.88 8.90
N ASN A 31 8.35 -6.51 9.37
CA ASN A 31 7.17 -6.23 8.56
C ASN A 31 6.99 -4.74 8.19
N ILE A 32 7.78 -3.86 8.79
CA ILE A 32 7.73 -2.42 8.52
C ILE A 32 8.79 -2.06 7.47
N ARG A 33 8.39 -1.22 6.52
CA ARG A 33 9.29 -0.53 5.61
C ARG A 33 9.08 0.97 5.69
N LEU A 34 10.17 1.70 5.50
CA LEU A 34 10.22 3.13 5.63
C LEU A 34 10.53 3.78 4.29
N LEU A 35 9.87 4.91 4.04
CA LEU A 35 10.16 5.83 2.95
C LEU A 35 10.63 7.16 3.51
N LYS A 36 11.35 7.95 2.72
CA LYS A 36 11.91 9.22 3.20
C LYS A 36 10.88 10.32 3.28
N ASN A 37 9.91 10.32 2.37
CA ASN A 37 8.96 11.42 2.23
C ASN A 37 7.69 10.97 1.50
N LYS A 38 6.71 11.89 1.45
CA LYS A 38 5.43 11.73 0.78
C LYS A 38 5.55 11.45 -0.72
N LYS A 39 6.49 12.11 -1.41
CA LYS A 39 6.71 11.90 -2.84
C LYS A 39 7.07 10.44 -3.15
N GLU A 40 7.98 9.84 -2.38
CA GLU A 40 8.33 8.42 -2.53
C GLU A 40 7.13 7.50 -2.24
N LEU A 41 6.28 7.85 -1.27
CA LEU A 41 5.07 7.09 -0.96
C LEU A 41 4.07 7.12 -2.13
N ASP A 42 3.85 8.30 -2.72
CA ASP A 42 2.96 8.47 -3.86
C ASP A 42 3.46 7.74 -5.10
N GLU A 43 4.75 7.86 -5.41
CA GLU A 43 5.38 7.14 -6.52
C GLU A 43 5.28 5.62 -6.33
N LEU A 44 5.52 5.13 -5.10
CA LEU A 44 5.37 3.72 -4.78
C LEU A 44 3.92 3.27 -4.93
N TRP A 45 2.96 4.04 -4.42
CA TRP A 45 1.54 3.73 -4.53
C TRP A 45 1.13 3.57 -6.00
N GLN A 46 1.43 4.56 -6.85
CA GLN A 46 1.12 4.52 -8.29
C GLN A 46 1.76 3.32 -8.99
N LYS A 47 3.01 3.00 -8.64
CA LYS A 47 3.71 1.83 -9.18
C LYS A 47 3.03 0.53 -8.78
N LEU A 48 2.61 0.42 -7.52
CA LEU A 48 2.02 -0.79 -6.95
C LEU A 48 0.62 -1.08 -7.50
N ILE A 49 -0.18 -0.05 -7.75
CA ILE A 49 -1.55 -0.21 -8.26
C ILE A 49 -1.65 -0.28 -9.79
N LYS A 50 -0.52 -0.15 -10.50
CA LYS A 50 -0.51 -0.19 -11.96
C LYS A 50 -1.12 -1.49 -12.46
N ASN A 51 -2.21 -1.37 -13.23
CA ASN A 51 -3.01 -2.47 -13.76
C ASN A 51 -3.61 -3.40 -12.68
N ALA A 52 -3.71 -2.95 -11.42
CA ALA A 52 -4.45 -3.64 -10.37
C ALA A 52 -5.93 -3.25 -10.38
N THR A 53 -6.81 -4.11 -9.89
CA THR A 53 -8.25 -3.83 -9.84
C THR A 53 -8.59 -3.02 -8.60
N LYS A 54 -9.12 -1.80 -8.78
CA LYS A 54 -9.66 -1.02 -7.68
C LYS A 54 -10.91 -1.70 -7.15
N LEU A 55 -10.96 -1.95 -5.84
CA LEU A 55 -12.11 -2.58 -5.18
C LEU A 55 -12.95 -1.57 -4.41
N GLU A 56 -12.30 -0.59 -3.77
CA GLU A 56 -12.98 0.28 -2.82
C GLU A 56 -12.23 1.61 -2.65
N GLU A 57 -12.99 2.69 -2.47
CA GLU A 57 -12.49 3.98 -1.98
C GLU A 57 -13.52 4.57 -1.03
N LYS A 58 -13.08 4.93 0.18
CA LYS A 58 -13.90 5.48 1.26
C LYS A 58 -13.21 6.69 1.87
N HIS A 59 -14.01 7.66 2.29
CA HIS A 59 -13.60 8.78 3.12
C HIS A 59 -14.32 8.64 4.45
N ILE A 60 -13.56 8.44 5.52
CA ILE A 60 -14.07 8.13 6.86
C ILE A 60 -13.90 9.40 7.71
N PRO A 61 -15.01 10.03 8.17
CA PRO A 61 -14.91 11.17 9.06
C PRO A 61 -14.46 10.71 10.44
N ILE A 62 -13.42 11.35 10.97
CA ILE A 62 -12.89 11.10 12.31
C ILE A 62 -13.11 12.34 13.14
N LYS A 63 -13.89 12.20 14.22
CA LYS A 63 -14.13 13.27 15.18
C LYS A 63 -13.09 13.20 16.30
N ASN A 64 -12.33 14.27 16.47
CA ASN A 64 -11.56 14.46 17.68
C ASN A 64 -12.51 14.80 18.83
N HIS A 65 -12.67 13.88 19.78
CA HIS A 65 -13.58 14.07 20.91
C HIS A 65 -13.16 15.20 21.87
N LYS A 66 -11.88 15.60 21.88
CA LYS A 66 -11.38 16.68 22.75
C LYS A 66 -11.61 18.07 22.13
N THR A 67 -11.37 18.22 20.82
CA THR A 67 -11.43 19.52 20.15
C THR A 67 -12.72 19.72 19.33
N GLY A 68 -13.50 18.66 19.11
CA GLY A 68 -14.67 18.67 18.23
C GLY A 68 -14.35 18.68 16.74
N GLN A 69 -13.07 18.82 16.36
CA GLN A 69 -12.63 18.88 14.97
C GLN A 69 -12.91 17.57 14.24
N ILE A 70 -13.44 17.66 13.01
CA ILE A 70 -13.63 16.53 12.12
C ILE A 70 -12.53 16.53 11.07
N THR A 71 -11.75 15.45 10.99
CA THR A 71 -10.83 15.17 9.90
C THR A 71 -11.40 14.09 9.00
N GLN A 72 -10.80 13.89 7.83
CA GLN A 72 -11.17 12.81 6.92
C GLN A 72 -9.99 11.88 6.69
N GLU A 73 -10.18 10.61 7.00
CA GLU A 73 -9.25 9.55 6.63
C GLU A 73 -9.67 8.95 5.29
N LYS A 74 -8.71 8.79 4.39
CA LYS A 74 -8.90 8.13 3.12
C LYS A 74 -8.54 6.67 3.26
N PHE A 75 -9.36 5.79 2.71
CA PHE A 75 -9.09 4.36 2.59
C PHE A 75 -9.31 3.95 1.14
N ILE A 76 -8.28 3.36 0.51
CA ILE A 76 -8.36 2.88 -0.87
C ILE A 76 -7.84 1.46 -0.91
N ARG A 77 -8.59 0.54 -1.50
CA ARG A 77 -8.19 -0.86 -1.66
C ARG A 77 -8.13 -1.25 -3.13
N TYR A 78 -7.00 -1.82 -3.51
CA TYR A 78 -6.78 -2.49 -4.79
C TYR A 78 -6.48 -3.97 -4.56
N LYS A 79 -6.80 -4.79 -5.55
CA LYS A 79 -6.43 -6.20 -5.59
C LYS A 79 -5.53 -6.47 -6.79
N LEU A 80 -4.41 -7.12 -6.52
CA LEU A 80 -3.49 -7.65 -7.53
C LEU A 80 -4.08 -8.88 -8.21
N ASN A 81 -3.49 -9.24 -9.36
CA ASN A 81 -3.92 -10.37 -10.17
C ASN A 81 -3.87 -11.72 -9.45
N ASP A 82 -2.92 -11.88 -8.52
CA ASP A 82 -2.76 -13.09 -7.72
C ASP A 82 -3.54 -13.04 -6.38
N GLY A 83 -4.49 -12.11 -6.27
CA GLY A 83 -5.45 -12.02 -5.17
C GLY A 83 -4.94 -11.32 -3.91
N ILE A 84 -3.79 -10.64 -4.00
CA ILE A 84 -3.22 -9.85 -2.91
C ILE A 84 -3.88 -8.48 -2.83
N ASP A 85 -4.19 -8.05 -1.61
CA ASP A 85 -4.74 -6.72 -1.38
C ASP A 85 -3.62 -5.71 -1.11
N ILE A 86 -3.74 -4.54 -1.74
CA ILE A 86 -2.91 -3.37 -1.48
C ILE A 86 -3.84 -2.25 -1.02
N ILE A 87 -3.57 -1.72 0.16
CA ILE A 87 -4.43 -0.73 0.81
C ILE A 87 -3.62 0.54 1.05
N TYR A 88 -4.12 1.66 0.59
CA TYR A 88 -3.65 2.99 0.99
C TYR A 88 -4.58 3.54 2.06
N ARG A 89 -4.02 4.09 3.14
CA ARG A 89 -4.79 4.74 4.19
C ARG A 89 -4.12 6.01 4.70
N THR A 90 -4.91 7.04 5.00
CA THR A 90 -4.48 8.20 5.80
C THR A 90 -4.98 8.08 7.25
N GLY A 91 -4.45 8.90 8.15
CA GLY A 91 -4.73 8.85 9.60
C GLY A 91 -4.17 7.62 10.33
N SER A 92 -3.23 6.88 9.73
CA SER A 92 -2.59 5.74 10.38
C SER A 92 -1.55 6.18 11.43
N GLY A 93 -1.98 6.48 12.66
CA GLY A 93 -1.09 6.75 13.79
C GLY A 93 0.04 7.77 13.51
N SER A 94 1.21 7.54 14.10
CA SER A 94 2.38 8.45 14.13
C SER A 94 3.04 8.78 12.77
N SER A 95 2.63 8.14 11.67
CA SER A 95 3.22 8.37 10.33
C SER A 95 2.23 8.90 9.30
N GLY A 96 0.96 9.16 9.69
CA GLY A 96 -0.06 9.83 8.88
C GLY A 96 -0.59 9.00 7.71
N GLU A 97 0.26 8.53 6.81
CA GLU A 97 -0.11 7.80 5.62
C GLU A 97 0.64 6.47 5.51
N THR A 98 -0.07 5.42 5.07
CA THR A 98 0.46 4.07 5.01
C THR A 98 -0.02 3.32 3.77
N ILE A 99 0.86 2.48 3.21
CA ILE A 99 0.49 1.41 2.28
C ILE A 99 0.62 0.07 3.00
N ASN A 100 -0.47 -0.69 3.08
CA ASN A 100 -0.50 -2.05 3.61
C ASN A 100 -0.62 -3.07 2.48
N ILE A 101 0.10 -4.17 2.60
CA ILE A 101 0.11 -5.24 1.62
C ILE A 101 -0.21 -6.54 2.34
N TYR A 102 -1.38 -7.08 2.03
CA TYR A 102 -1.99 -8.20 2.74
C TYR A 102 -2.30 -9.36 1.81
N GLY A 103 -2.04 -10.57 2.29
CA GLY A 103 -2.67 -11.75 1.69
C GLY A 103 -2.74 -12.91 2.65
N LYS A 104 -2.98 -14.10 2.10
CA LYS A 104 -3.31 -15.30 2.88
C LYS A 104 -2.27 -15.69 3.94
N ASN A 105 -0.98 -15.39 3.74
CA ASN A 105 0.07 -15.64 4.73
C ASN A 105 0.44 -14.36 5.49
N PRO A 106 0.05 -14.22 6.77
CA PRO A 106 0.30 -13.02 7.56
C PRO A 106 1.79 -12.69 7.75
N LYS A 107 2.67 -13.69 7.74
CA LYS A 107 4.12 -13.50 7.91
C LYS A 107 4.73 -12.68 6.76
N LEU A 108 4.06 -12.66 5.61
CA LEU A 108 4.49 -11.94 4.42
C LEU A 108 3.81 -10.58 4.27
N ASN A 109 3.00 -10.16 5.25
CA ASN A 109 2.35 -8.87 5.23
C ASN A 109 3.36 -7.76 5.49
N LYS A 110 3.20 -6.64 4.79
CA LYS A 110 4.08 -5.48 4.92
C LYS A 110 3.27 -4.21 5.15
N THR A 111 3.83 -3.35 5.98
CA THR A 111 3.34 -2.00 6.26
C THR A 111 4.41 -1.02 5.87
N ILE A 112 4.07 -0.07 5.02
CA ILE A 112 5.00 0.92 4.47
C ILE A 112 4.52 2.29 4.89
N HIS A 113 5.35 3.07 5.57
CA HIS A 113 5.04 4.44 5.95
C HIS A 113 6.24 5.36 5.81
N ILE A 114 6.00 6.67 5.87
CA ILE A 114 7.06 7.67 5.88
C ILE A 114 7.79 7.59 7.22
N LYS A 115 9.12 7.68 7.18
CA LYS A 115 9.96 7.72 8.37
C LYS A 115 9.46 8.85 9.30
N PRO A 116 9.30 8.58 10.61
CA PRO A 116 8.97 9.61 11.60
C PRO A 116 9.99 10.74 11.64
#